data_AF-A0A8H7SV65-F1
#
_entry.id   AF-A0A8H7SV65-F1
#
_cell.length_a   1.000
_cell.length_b   1.000
_cell.length_c   1.000
_cell.angle_alpha   90.00
_cell.angle_beta   90.00
_cell.angle_gamma   90.00
#
_symmetry.space_group_name_H-M   'P 1'
#
loop_
_entity.id
_entity.type
_entity.pdbx_description
1 polymer ?
#
loop_
_entity_poly.entity_id
_entity_poly.type
_entity_poly.pdbx_seq_one_letter_code
_entity_poly.pdbx_strand_id
1 'polypeptide(L)'
;MAGLVQGAHQEPRSLQSRRLFPRAEPTEGICGASSSRVSGIFFGDFTTGGGYYSKIPLAIQGNINAPGYIVNTGQTVYCSNPNSISAYGLIVGGTLQQSSNMTVYGTALVAGGGDLELIHEESPGCIVSSTLGTGEIDFNQLKNDRISANQAFAEMPPTLVVNQDNTVTRVRAPINGEYEVFQFSTCHENACDNIFPNQMSYAKDILQNPRYFDGFKGFTPDPDMVYVFNMPVRDGDFLVVDTSIPARGIDPCKVIYNPYPVDSNNALKSDGSFQFLRDTNDVMGGYTLAPLGDIVDAYVGGFGGDVVGKSYRWDMNDQGAEFLDYSDAGGNCDVFKACNKDITISGSATQDSTDSTLPGTFTDRSYRAVNTGTDSTLSGTLTNQTPSKNSEFSTVTDDPSSSSPGSGEAQSSCSITETIIGSAKAKTVTGHAKTVTVVLTDGPSTFTVSHKVVTVVPSTATISSTKLSTIITTRIISSDSTVTIDVTET
;
A
#
# COMPACT_ATOMS: atom_id res chain seq x y z
N MET A 1 46.37 -89.42 -1.52
CA MET A 1 47.14 -88.81 -0.41
C MET A 1 46.37 -87.60 0.07
N ALA A 2 46.24 -87.49 1.39
CA ALA A 2 45.33 -86.60 2.10
C ALA A 2 45.64 -85.11 1.91
N GLY A 3 44.60 -84.28 1.95
CA GLY A 3 44.71 -82.83 2.04
C GLY A 3 43.35 -82.20 2.40
N LEU A 4 43.18 -81.87 3.69
CA LEU A 4 42.09 -81.07 4.25
C LEU A 4 41.99 -79.71 3.53
N VAL A 5 40.77 -79.25 3.25
CA VAL A 5 40.46 -77.82 3.03
C VAL A 5 39.25 -77.44 3.89
N GLN A 6 39.44 -76.40 4.69
CA GLN A 6 38.52 -75.83 5.68
C GLN A 6 37.25 -75.26 5.02
N GLY A 7 36.10 -75.57 5.61
CA GLY A 7 34.83 -74.90 5.34
C GLY A 7 34.72 -73.59 6.14
N ALA A 8 34.44 -72.49 5.43
CA ALA A 8 34.00 -71.24 6.02
C ALA A 8 32.49 -71.08 5.79
N HIS A 9 31.75 -71.04 6.90
CA HIS A 9 30.34 -70.71 6.98
C HIS A 9 30.13 -69.25 6.54
N GLN A 10 29.35 -69.01 5.47
CA GLN A 10 28.78 -67.70 5.18
C GLN A 10 27.33 -67.66 5.71
N GLU A 11 27.07 -66.77 6.65
CA GLU A 11 25.73 -66.34 7.04
C GLU A 11 25.11 -65.42 5.97
N PRO A 12 23.79 -65.47 5.76
CA PRO A 12 23.09 -64.56 4.86
C PRO A 12 22.92 -63.18 5.52
N ARG A 13 23.56 -62.15 4.94
CA ARG A 13 23.31 -60.76 5.31
C ARG A 13 21.92 -60.32 4.87
N SER A 14 21.06 -60.13 5.86
CA SER A 14 19.77 -59.45 5.78
C SER A 14 19.93 -58.01 5.25
N LEU A 15 19.29 -57.71 4.12
CA LEU A 15 19.07 -56.36 3.61
C LEU A 15 18.08 -55.60 4.52
N GLN A 16 18.60 -54.88 5.51
CA GLN A 16 17.82 -53.84 6.18
C GLN A 16 17.77 -52.59 5.30
N SER A 17 16.63 -52.39 4.65
CA SER A 17 16.17 -51.12 4.10
C SER A 17 16.10 -50.08 5.22
N ARG A 18 17.18 -49.31 5.42
CA ARG A 18 17.10 -48.03 6.13
C ARG A 18 16.45 -47.03 5.20
N ARG A 19 15.12 -46.91 5.31
CA ARG A 19 14.42 -45.68 4.91
C ARG A 19 14.97 -44.56 5.80
N LEU A 20 15.85 -43.76 5.22
CA LEU A 20 16.19 -42.44 5.74
C LEU A 20 14.88 -41.63 5.67
N PHE A 21 14.24 -41.42 6.81
CA PHE A 21 13.22 -40.41 6.93
C PHE A 21 13.90 -39.07 6.60
N PRO A 22 13.38 -38.27 5.65
CA PRO A 22 13.87 -36.92 5.47
C PRO A 22 13.67 -36.21 6.82
N ARG A 23 14.75 -35.62 7.30
CA ARG A 23 14.75 -34.72 8.44
C ARG A 23 13.79 -33.59 8.07
N ALA A 24 12.67 -33.47 8.79
CA ALA A 24 11.74 -32.37 8.60
C ALA A 24 12.52 -31.06 8.75
N GLU A 25 12.59 -30.29 7.68
CA GLU A 25 13.12 -28.93 7.70
C GLU A 25 12.27 -28.08 8.64
N PRO A 26 12.85 -27.03 9.26
CA PRO A 26 12.15 -26.21 10.24
C PRO A 26 10.79 -25.76 9.69
N THR A 27 9.75 -25.90 10.53
CA THR A 27 8.38 -25.48 10.23
C THR A 27 8.40 -24.07 9.66
N GLU A 28 7.91 -23.96 8.43
CA GLU A 28 7.84 -22.70 7.71
C GLU A 28 6.94 -21.75 8.52
N GLY A 29 7.48 -20.59 8.91
CA GLY A 29 6.68 -19.58 9.59
C GLY A 29 5.51 -19.12 8.71
N ILE A 30 4.58 -18.35 9.25
CA ILE A 30 3.26 -18.10 8.62
C ILE A 30 3.29 -17.52 7.23
N CYS A 31 4.38 -16.86 6.85
CA CYS A 31 4.52 -16.33 5.50
C CYS A 31 5.33 -17.24 4.56
N GLY A 32 5.67 -18.48 4.94
CA GLY A 32 6.44 -19.43 4.13
C GLY A 32 7.96 -19.14 4.11
N ALA A 33 8.78 -20.19 4.11
CA ALA A 33 10.25 -20.07 4.15
C ALA A 33 10.90 -19.69 2.81
N SER A 34 10.15 -19.83 1.70
CA SER A 34 10.68 -19.76 0.33
C SER A 34 10.80 -18.34 -0.25
N SER A 35 10.58 -17.26 0.51
CA SER A 35 10.46 -15.92 -0.08
C SER A 35 11.46 -14.87 0.38
N SER A 36 12.45 -15.20 1.20
CA SER A 36 13.28 -14.17 1.86
C SER A 36 14.12 -13.31 0.90
N ARG A 37 14.01 -13.53 -0.41
CA ARG A 37 14.70 -12.74 -1.41
C ARG A 37 13.78 -12.08 -2.42
N VAL A 38 12.63 -12.67 -2.76
CA VAL A 38 11.68 -12.02 -3.65
C VAL A 38 10.73 -11.16 -2.84
N SER A 39 10.89 -9.86 -2.99
CA SER A 39 10.11 -8.88 -2.22
C SER A 39 8.88 -8.37 -2.97
N GLY A 40 8.89 -8.32 -4.32
CA GLY A 40 7.70 -7.99 -5.10
C GLY A 40 7.04 -9.23 -5.68
N ILE A 41 5.89 -9.65 -5.13
CA ILE A 41 5.19 -10.88 -5.53
C ILE A 41 3.78 -10.54 -6.04
N PHE A 42 3.46 -10.96 -7.27
CA PHE A 42 2.14 -10.71 -7.87
C PHE A 42 1.55 -12.00 -8.44
N PHE A 43 0.35 -12.37 -8.03
CA PHE A 43 -0.30 -13.63 -8.45
C PHE A 43 -1.08 -13.54 -9.78
N GLY A 44 -0.99 -12.40 -10.43
CA GLY A 44 -1.68 -12.04 -11.65
C GLY A 44 -0.75 -11.20 -12.51
N ASP A 45 -1.33 -10.31 -13.31
CA ASP A 45 -0.54 -9.50 -14.25
C ASP A 45 0.17 -8.34 -13.55
N PHE A 46 1.32 -7.95 -14.10
CA PHE A 46 2.09 -6.77 -13.71
C PHE A 46 2.19 -5.83 -14.90
N THR A 47 1.57 -4.66 -14.81
CA THR A 47 1.52 -3.69 -15.92
C THR A 47 2.00 -2.31 -15.50
N THR A 48 3.08 -1.83 -16.08
CA THR A 48 3.54 -0.44 -15.96
C THR A 48 3.70 0.15 -17.35
N GLY A 49 3.71 1.48 -17.50
CA GLY A 49 4.07 2.06 -18.79
C GLY A 49 5.55 2.40 -18.92
N GLY A 50 6.37 1.99 -17.96
CA GLY A 50 7.81 1.87 -18.17
C GLY A 50 8.68 3.03 -17.73
N GLY A 51 10.01 2.89 -17.87
CA GLY A 51 10.99 3.97 -17.62
C GLY A 51 11.34 4.23 -16.15
N TYR A 52 10.93 3.33 -15.25
CA TYR A 52 11.22 3.37 -13.82
C TYR A 52 11.96 2.09 -13.40
N TYR A 53 12.29 1.99 -12.11
CA TYR A 53 13.02 0.84 -11.59
C TYR A 53 12.41 0.26 -10.32
N SER A 54 12.82 -0.97 -10.04
CA SER A 54 12.62 -1.68 -8.79
C SER A 54 14.00 -2.03 -8.23
N LYS A 55 14.27 -1.67 -6.98
CA LYS A 55 15.49 -2.09 -6.27
C LYS A 55 15.43 -3.53 -5.80
N ILE A 56 14.21 -4.04 -5.66
CA ILE A 56 13.94 -5.41 -5.24
C ILE A 56 13.74 -6.34 -6.43
N PRO A 57 13.91 -7.66 -6.25
CA PRO A 57 13.55 -8.63 -7.27
C PRO A 57 12.04 -8.90 -7.29
N LEU A 58 11.54 -9.29 -8.47
CA LEU A 58 10.11 -9.48 -8.74
C LEU A 58 9.77 -10.94 -9.11
N ALA A 59 8.65 -11.46 -8.60
CA ALA A 59 8.02 -12.69 -9.07
C ALA A 59 6.54 -12.44 -9.43
N ILE A 60 6.19 -12.71 -10.69
CA ILE A 60 4.90 -12.41 -11.29
C ILE A 60 4.33 -13.73 -11.84
N GLN A 61 3.22 -14.22 -11.31
CA GLN A 61 2.60 -15.45 -11.80
C GLN A 61 1.96 -15.27 -13.18
N GLY A 62 1.38 -14.09 -13.43
CA GLY A 62 0.73 -13.75 -14.69
C GLY A 62 1.69 -13.20 -15.74
N ASN A 63 1.17 -12.38 -16.64
CA ASN A 63 1.94 -11.70 -17.67
C ASN A 63 2.61 -10.45 -17.13
N ILE A 64 3.70 -10.05 -17.78
CA ILE A 64 4.37 -8.77 -17.50
C ILE A 64 4.32 -7.87 -18.73
N ASN A 65 3.93 -6.61 -18.53
CA ASN A 65 4.04 -5.52 -19.49
C ASN A 65 4.69 -4.33 -18.79
N ALA A 66 5.99 -4.11 -19.01
CA ALA A 66 6.79 -3.12 -18.31
C ALA A 66 7.95 -2.62 -19.22
N PRO A 67 7.65 -1.87 -20.28
CA PRO A 67 8.67 -1.45 -21.26
C PRO A 67 9.75 -0.57 -20.60
N GLY A 68 11.03 -0.81 -20.85
CA GLY A 68 12.11 0.02 -20.29
C GLY A 68 12.24 -0.05 -18.77
N TYR A 69 11.58 -1.01 -18.11
CA TYR A 69 11.60 -1.14 -16.66
C TYR A 69 12.89 -1.85 -16.20
N ILE A 70 13.50 -1.35 -15.13
CA ILE A 70 14.75 -1.89 -14.59
C ILE A 70 14.46 -2.64 -13.29
N VAL A 71 14.85 -3.90 -13.17
CA VAL A 71 14.50 -4.76 -12.03
C VAL A 71 15.74 -5.14 -11.22
N ASN A 72 15.57 -5.15 -9.89
CA ASN A 72 16.54 -5.56 -8.88
C ASN A 72 17.83 -4.73 -8.80
N THR A 73 17.72 -3.39 -8.87
CA THR A 73 18.89 -2.50 -8.82
C THR A 73 19.56 -2.39 -7.45
N GLY A 74 18.90 -2.79 -6.37
CA GLY A 74 19.37 -2.63 -4.99
C GLY A 74 20.17 -3.81 -4.45
N GLN A 75 19.99 -5.02 -5.00
CA GLN A 75 20.61 -6.22 -4.46
C GLN A 75 21.76 -6.75 -5.33
N THR A 76 22.87 -7.08 -4.69
CA THR A 76 23.94 -7.84 -5.37
C THR A 76 23.52 -9.30 -5.51
N VAL A 77 23.61 -9.81 -6.74
CA VAL A 77 23.24 -11.18 -7.09
C VAL A 77 24.49 -12.01 -7.39
N TYR A 78 24.48 -13.29 -6.98
CA TYR A 78 25.59 -14.21 -7.26
C TYR A 78 25.11 -15.40 -8.08
N CYS A 79 25.31 -15.34 -9.39
CA CYS A 79 24.81 -16.32 -10.34
C CYS A 79 25.77 -17.50 -10.60
N SER A 80 26.42 -18.02 -9.55
CA SER A 80 27.12 -19.30 -9.66
C SER A 80 26.17 -20.47 -9.92
N ASN A 81 24.95 -20.39 -9.38
CA ASN A 81 23.84 -21.25 -9.70
C ASN A 81 22.65 -20.38 -10.13
N PRO A 82 22.38 -20.23 -11.44
CA PRO A 82 21.28 -19.39 -11.93
C PRO A 82 19.91 -19.92 -11.50
N ASN A 83 19.79 -21.19 -11.09
CA ASN A 83 18.54 -21.74 -10.60
C ASN A 83 18.32 -21.54 -9.09
N SER A 84 19.26 -20.92 -8.37
CA SER A 84 19.09 -20.64 -6.94
C SER A 84 18.21 -19.42 -6.73
N ILE A 85 17.34 -19.43 -5.71
CA ILE A 85 16.60 -18.23 -5.30
C ILE A 85 17.51 -17.02 -5.04
N SER A 86 18.76 -17.27 -4.61
CA SER A 86 19.81 -16.27 -4.40
C SER A 86 20.41 -15.66 -5.68
N ALA A 87 19.99 -16.11 -6.86
CA ALA A 87 20.39 -15.58 -8.15
C ALA A 87 19.27 -14.80 -8.86
N TYR A 88 18.01 -14.97 -8.47
CA TYR A 88 16.86 -14.39 -9.16
C TYR A 88 16.84 -12.86 -9.05
N GLY A 89 16.55 -12.22 -10.19
CA GLY A 89 16.17 -10.81 -10.30
C GLY A 89 14.73 -10.65 -10.77
N LEU A 90 14.28 -11.49 -11.72
CA LEU A 90 12.92 -11.47 -12.26
C LEU A 90 12.41 -12.90 -12.52
N ILE A 91 11.17 -13.19 -12.13
CA ILE A 91 10.51 -14.47 -12.38
C ILE A 91 9.11 -14.20 -12.91
N VAL A 92 8.76 -14.78 -14.04
CA VAL A 92 7.48 -14.58 -14.71
C VAL A 92 6.89 -15.95 -15.05
N GLY A 93 5.72 -16.27 -14.48
CA GLY A 93 4.97 -17.48 -14.77
C GLY A 93 4.24 -17.42 -16.13
N GLY A 94 3.77 -16.23 -16.51
CA GLY A 94 3.14 -15.95 -17.79
C GLY A 94 4.12 -15.49 -18.88
N THR A 95 3.63 -14.63 -19.78
CA THR A 95 4.37 -14.16 -20.96
C THR A 95 4.90 -12.73 -20.80
N LEU A 96 5.99 -12.42 -21.52
CA LEU A 96 6.40 -11.04 -21.77
C LEU A 96 5.48 -10.41 -22.83
N GLN A 97 4.75 -9.36 -22.46
CA GLN A 97 3.85 -8.63 -23.35
C GLN A 97 4.34 -7.20 -23.54
N GLN A 98 4.74 -6.83 -24.76
CA GLN A 98 5.09 -5.44 -25.12
C GLN A 98 6.19 -4.78 -24.24
N SER A 99 6.84 -5.54 -23.35
CA SER A 99 7.97 -5.11 -22.54
C SER A 99 9.22 -5.01 -23.40
N SER A 100 9.43 -3.90 -24.10
CA SER A 100 10.68 -3.65 -24.84
C SER A 100 11.77 -3.12 -23.92
N ASN A 101 13.01 -3.57 -24.06
CA ASN A 101 14.20 -3.03 -23.37
C ASN A 101 14.12 -3.09 -21.83
N MET A 102 13.61 -4.17 -21.26
CA MET A 102 13.71 -4.38 -19.82
C MET A 102 15.18 -4.64 -19.45
N THR A 103 15.60 -4.11 -18.31
CA THR A 103 16.92 -4.44 -17.74
C THR A 103 16.72 -5.20 -16.44
N VAL A 104 17.45 -6.29 -16.24
CA VAL A 104 17.37 -7.10 -15.02
C VAL A 104 18.77 -7.30 -14.46
N TYR A 105 18.92 -7.04 -13.16
CA TYR A 105 20.11 -7.39 -12.40
C TYR A 105 19.88 -8.73 -11.72
N GLY A 106 20.32 -9.83 -12.33
CA GLY A 106 20.09 -11.19 -11.83
C GLY A 106 19.45 -12.11 -12.86
N THR A 107 19.29 -13.36 -12.47
CA THR A 107 18.65 -14.35 -13.35
C THR A 107 17.19 -13.96 -13.60
N ALA A 108 16.80 -13.94 -14.87
CA ALA A 108 15.46 -13.68 -15.34
C ALA A 108 14.83 -14.98 -15.88
N LEU A 109 13.77 -15.46 -15.25
CA LEU A 109 13.04 -16.66 -15.65
C LEU A 109 11.66 -16.28 -16.21
N VAL A 110 11.32 -16.72 -17.42
CA VAL A 110 10.05 -16.39 -18.08
C VAL A 110 9.39 -17.65 -18.64
N ALA A 111 8.60 -18.31 -17.80
CA ALA A 111 8.05 -19.63 -18.05
C ALA A 111 7.04 -19.68 -19.22
N GLY A 112 6.19 -18.66 -19.37
CA GLY A 112 5.21 -18.60 -20.46
C GLY A 112 5.82 -18.20 -21.81
N GLY A 113 7.09 -17.82 -21.84
CA GLY A 113 7.80 -17.41 -23.05
C GLY A 113 7.54 -15.95 -23.45
N GLY A 114 7.72 -15.66 -24.75
CA GLY A 114 7.79 -14.31 -25.29
C GLY A 114 9.13 -14.06 -25.96
N ASP A 115 9.39 -12.82 -26.33
CA ASP A 115 10.67 -12.41 -26.90
C ASP A 115 11.66 -12.09 -25.78
N LEU A 116 12.53 -13.05 -25.47
CA LEU A 116 13.54 -12.90 -24.43
C LEU A 116 14.65 -11.91 -24.81
N GLU A 117 14.79 -11.57 -26.10
CA GLU A 117 15.78 -10.56 -26.55
C GLU A 117 15.43 -9.15 -26.02
N LEU A 118 14.20 -8.96 -25.55
CA LEU A 118 13.74 -7.72 -24.93
C LEU A 118 14.16 -7.57 -23.46
N ILE A 119 14.78 -8.60 -22.86
CA ILE A 119 15.36 -8.54 -21.52
C ILE A 119 16.88 -8.49 -21.63
N HIS A 120 17.47 -7.42 -21.11
CA HIS A 120 18.90 -7.22 -20.96
C HIS A 120 19.32 -7.57 -19.53
N GLU A 121 20.10 -8.62 -19.40
CA GLU A 121 20.67 -9.05 -18.13
C GLU A 121 22.05 -8.40 -17.94
N GLU A 122 22.29 -7.77 -16.79
CA GLU A 122 23.49 -6.94 -16.54
C GLU A 122 24.46 -7.54 -15.49
N SER A 123 24.08 -8.63 -14.82
CA SER A 123 24.86 -9.25 -13.75
C SER A 123 25.68 -10.44 -14.25
N PRO A 124 27.02 -10.41 -14.13
CA PRO A 124 27.89 -11.45 -14.69
C PRO A 124 27.51 -12.88 -14.29
N GLY A 125 27.28 -13.73 -15.28
CA GLY A 125 27.00 -15.16 -15.11
C GLY A 125 25.52 -15.50 -14.86
N CYS A 126 24.66 -14.49 -14.74
CA CYS A 126 23.21 -14.69 -14.73
C CYS A 126 22.70 -14.96 -16.15
N ILE A 127 21.46 -15.45 -16.24
CA ILE A 127 20.85 -15.86 -17.51
C ILE A 127 19.44 -15.30 -17.64
N VAL A 128 19.00 -15.15 -18.88
CA VAL A 128 17.59 -15.02 -19.24
C VAL A 128 17.14 -16.37 -19.82
N SER A 129 16.10 -16.99 -19.25
CA SER A 129 15.66 -18.31 -19.70
C SER A 129 14.15 -18.53 -19.57
N SER A 130 13.57 -19.19 -20.57
CA SER A 130 12.21 -19.74 -20.51
C SER A 130 12.20 -21.25 -20.26
N THR A 131 13.34 -21.93 -20.37
CA THR A 131 13.42 -23.40 -20.29
C THR A 131 13.47 -23.92 -18.85
N LEU A 132 13.81 -23.05 -17.89
CA LEU A 132 13.84 -23.37 -16.46
C LEU A 132 12.48 -23.15 -15.77
N GLY A 133 11.43 -22.78 -16.52
CA GLY A 133 10.12 -22.49 -15.95
C GLY A 133 10.20 -21.34 -14.94
N THR A 134 9.66 -21.55 -13.73
CA THR A 134 9.71 -20.61 -12.61
C THR A 134 10.82 -20.92 -11.60
N GLY A 135 11.75 -21.83 -11.96
CA GLY A 135 12.86 -22.24 -11.09
C GLY A 135 12.37 -22.94 -9.83
N GLU A 136 12.80 -22.44 -8.67
CA GLU A 136 12.43 -22.94 -7.34
C GLU A 136 11.08 -22.37 -6.83
N ILE A 137 10.46 -21.44 -7.55
CA ILE A 137 9.21 -20.80 -7.12
C ILE A 137 7.99 -21.62 -7.58
N ASP A 138 7.25 -22.15 -6.61
CA ASP A 138 5.89 -22.64 -6.78
C ASP A 138 4.89 -21.52 -6.45
N PHE A 139 4.35 -20.87 -7.47
CA PHE A 139 3.38 -19.79 -7.29
C PHE A 139 2.08 -20.24 -6.63
N ASN A 140 1.65 -21.49 -6.79
CA ASN A 140 0.41 -21.96 -6.16
C ASN A 140 0.59 -22.13 -4.66
N GLN A 141 1.70 -22.74 -4.25
CA GLN A 141 2.05 -22.85 -2.83
C GLN A 141 2.23 -21.46 -2.21
N LEU A 142 3.05 -20.62 -2.84
CA LEU A 142 3.30 -19.25 -2.38
C LEU A 142 2.00 -18.43 -2.26
N LYS A 143 1.07 -18.57 -3.21
CA LYS A 143 -0.24 -17.91 -3.16
C LYS A 143 -1.06 -18.37 -1.97
N ASN A 144 -1.16 -19.67 -1.75
CA ASN A 144 -1.90 -20.23 -0.63
C ASN A 144 -1.30 -19.75 0.70
N ASP A 145 0.02 -19.75 0.84
CA ASP A 145 0.70 -19.29 2.04
C ASP A 145 0.41 -17.81 2.33
N ARG A 146 0.45 -16.94 1.31
CA ARG A 146 0.13 -15.51 1.50
C ARG A 146 -1.33 -15.26 1.83
N ILE A 147 -2.25 -16.00 1.21
CA ILE A 147 -3.67 -15.92 1.55
C ILE A 147 -3.89 -16.37 3.01
N SER A 148 -3.28 -17.48 3.41
CA SER A 148 -3.37 -17.96 4.79
C SER A 148 -2.77 -16.97 5.79
N ALA A 149 -1.62 -16.37 5.49
CA ALA A 149 -1.04 -15.31 6.32
C ALA A 149 -1.96 -14.09 6.44
N ASN A 150 -2.51 -13.62 5.31
CA ASN A 150 -3.42 -12.47 5.26
C ASN A 150 -4.66 -12.69 6.13
N GLN A 151 -5.25 -13.89 6.06
CA GLN A 151 -6.39 -14.31 6.87
C GLN A 151 -6.02 -14.43 8.35
N ALA A 152 -4.88 -15.04 8.68
CA ALA A 152 -4.42 -15.17 10.06
C ALA A 152 -4.19 -13.80 10.73
N PHE A 153 -3.61 -12.83 10.00
CA PHE A 153 -3.50 -11.47 10.49
C PHE A 153 -4.87 -10.80 10.62
N ALA A 154 -5.78 -10.99 9.65
CA ALA A 154 -7.13 -10.41 9.67
C ALA A 154 -7.99 -10.87 10.86
N GLU A 155 -7.74 -12.06 11.38
CA GLU A 155 -8.41 -12.61 12.56
C GLU A 155 -7.82 -12.10 13.89
N MET A 156 -6.66 -11.43 13.85
CA MET A 156 -6.07 -10.87 15.07
C MET A 156 -6.94 -9.75 15.63
N PRO A 157 -7.28 -9.79 16.93
CA PRO A 157 -8.05 -8.73 17.53
C PRO A 157 -7.17 -7.49 17.78
N PRO A 158 -7.78 -6.29 17.82
CA PRO A 158 -7.04 -5.05 18.09
C PRO A 158 -6.32 -5.10 19.44
N THR A 159 -5.10 -4.60 19.45
CA THR A 159 -4.34 -4.33 20.68
C THR A 159 -4.08 -2.84 20.87
N LEU A 160 -4.05 -2.07 19.77
CA LEU A 160 -3.88 -0.63 19.74
C LEU A 160 -5.04 0.03 18.98
N VAL A 161 -5.42 1.21 19.42
CA VAL A 161 -6.42 2.07 18.79
C VAL A 161 -5.84 3.45 18.63
N VAL A 162 -6.01 4.05 17.45
CA VAL A 162 -5.69 5.45 17.22
C VAL A 162 -6.95 6.28 17.37
N ASN A 163 -6.92 7.18 18.33
CA ASN A 163 -7.99 8.12 18.60
C ASN A 163 -7.98 9.27 17.58
N GLN A 164 -9.08 10.00 17.48
CA GLN A 164 -9.24 11.14 16.56
C GLN A 164 -8.23 12.27 16.75
N ASP A 165 -7.58 12.36 17.92
CA ASP A 165 -6.54 13.34 18.20
C ASP A 165 -5.12 12.85 17.84
N ASN A 166 -5.01 11.69 17.17
CA ASN A 166 -3.80 10.91 16.84
C ASN A 166 -3.12 10.24 18.05
N THR A 167 -3.70 10.26 19.26
CA THR A 167 -3.15 9.50 20.39
C THR A 167 -3.40 8.00 20.22
N VAL A 168 -2.46 7.18 20.71
CA VAL A 168 -2.58 5.71 20.66
C VAL A 168 -2.95 5.19 22.04
N THR A 169 -4.03 4.42 22.10
CA THR A 169 -4.46 3.73 23.33
C THR A 169 -4.29 2.23 23.16
N ARG A 170 -3.65 1.59 24.14
CA ARG A 170 -3.58 0.14 24.20
C ARG A 170 -4.87 -0.41 24.81
N VAL A 171 -5.58 -1.24 24.06
CA VAL A 171 -6.83 -1.90 24.46
C VAL A 171 -6.63 -3.37 24.86
N ARG A 172 -5.49 -3.97 24.49
CA ARG A 172 -5.14 -5.35 24.83
C ARG A 172 -3.62 -5.52 24.93
N ALA A 173 -3.18 -6.58 25.59
CA ALA A 173 -1.79 -7.02 25.50
C ALA A 173 -1.45 -7.45 24.05
N PRO A 174 -0.17 -7.34 23.63
CA PRO A 174 0.28 -7.82 22.32
C PRO A 174 -0.07 -9.30 22.08
N ILE A 175 -0.45 -9.64 20.86
CA ILE A 175 -0.75 -11.02 20.47
C ILE A 175 0.55 -11.82 20.45
N ASN A 176 0.56 -12.95 21.16
CA ASN A 176 1.75 -13.78 21.39
C ASN A 176 2.95 -13.04 21.98
N GLY A 177 2.75 -11.84 22.55
CA GLY A 177 3.83 -10.99 23.05
C GLY A 177 4.67 -10.33 21.96
N GLU A 178 4.22 -10.34 20.71
CA GLU A 178 5.03 -9.91 19.54
C GLU A 178 4.31 -8.98 18.58
N TYR A 179 2.99 -9.11 18.45
CA TYR A 179 2.20 -8.33 17.50
C TYR A 179 1.33 -7.30 18.20
N GLU A 180 1.51 -6.04 17.81
CA GLU A 180 0.61 -4.94 18.11
C GLU A 180 -0.27 -4.69 16.87
N VAL A 181 -1.59 -4.66 17.05
CA VAL A 181 -2.57 -4.67 15.95
C VAL A 181 -3.41 -3.40 15.99
N PHE A 182 -3.30 -2.60 14.94
CA PHE A 182 -4.22 -1.52 14.61
C PHE A 182 -5.32 -2.08 13.70
N GLN A 183 -6.52 -2.22 14.23
CA GLN A 183 -7.68 -2.65 13.45
C GLN A 183 -8.44 -1.43 12.91
N PHE A 184 -8.60 -1.33 11.59
CA PHE A 184 -9.36 -0.26 10.95
C PHE A 184 -10.80 -0.67 10.65
N SER A 185 -11.69 0.32 10.52
CA SER A 185 -13.08 0.12 10.09
C SER A 185 -13.24 0.19 8.57
N THR A 186 -14.19 -0.58 8.04
CA THR A 186 -14.54 -0.63 6.61
C THR A 186 -15.33 0.57 6.10
N CYS A 187 -15.74 1.49 6.99
CA CYS A 187 -16.84 2.39 6.69
C CYS A 187 -16.44 3.85 6.72
N HIS A 188 -16.86 4.55 5.67
CA HIS A 188 -16.77 6.00 5.55
C HIS A 188 -17.74 6.75 6.49
N GLU A 189 -18.71 6.07 7.10
CA GLU A 189 -19.74 6.65 7.97
C GLU A 189 -19.98 5.79 9.21
N ASN A 190 -20.37 6.44 10.32
CA ASN A 190 -20.41 6.01 11.73
C ASN A 190 -21.22 4.74 12.10
N ALA A 191 -21.47 3.81 11.17
CA ALA A 191 -22.38 2.67 11.37
C ALA A 191 -21.66 1.30 11.50
N CYS A 192 -20.33 1.27 11.68
CA CYS A 192 -19.54 0.04 11.54
C CYS A 192 -18.84 -0.45 12.81
N ASP A 193 -19.37 -0.09 13.96
CA ASP A 193 -18.87 -0.50 15.29
C ASP A 193 -19.06 -2.00 15.62
N ASN A 194 -19.30 -2.87 14.65
CA ASN A 194 -19.87 -4.18 14.92
C ASN A 194 -18.86 -5.32 15.10
N ILE A 195 -17.58 -5.17 14.70
CA ILE A 195 -16.58 -6.26 14.90
C ILE A 195 -15.93 -6.14 16.27
N PHE A 196 -15.39 -4.94 16.58
CA PHE A 196 -14.77 -4.64 17.87
C PHE A 196 -15.25 -3.25 18.35
N PRO A 197 -16.41 -3.17 19.02
CA PRO A 197 -17.00 -1.90 19.42
C PRO A 197 -16.02 -1.02 20.21
N ASN A 198 -15.84 0.23 19.77
CA ASN A 198 -14.91 1.22 20.38
C ASN A 198 -13.43 0.80 20.44
N GLN A 199 -13.02 -0.22 19.68
CA GLN A 199 -11.64 -0.73 19.66
C GLN A 199 -11.01 -0.67 18.26
N MET A 200 -11.55 0.18 17.39
CA MET A 200 -11.10 0.30 16.00
C MET A 200 -10.57 1.70 15.74
N SER A 201 -9.45 1.76 15.01
CA SER A 201 -8.86 3.00 14.50
C SER A 201 -9.68 3.53 13.32
N TYR A 202 -9.77 4.86 13.21
CA TYR A 202 -10.42 5.50 12.06
C TYR A 202 -9.46 5.53 10.86
N ALA A 203 -9.78 4.77 9.82
CA ALA A 203 -8.98 4.71 8.59
C ALA A 203 -8.80 6.10 7.97
N LYS A 204 -9.84 6.94 8.05
CA LYS A 204 -9.82 8.29 7.51
C LYS A 204 -8.70 9.14 8.11
N ASP A 205 -8.35 8.95 9.38
CA ASP A 205 -7.40 9.83 10.06
C ASP A 205 -5.93 9.45 9.80
N ILE A 206 -5.67 8.19 9.41
CA ILE A 206 -4.32 7.65 9.23
C ILE A 206 -4.03 7.27 7.77
N LEU A 207 -4.98 6.64 7.08
CA LEU A 207 -4.78 6.12 5.72
C LEU A 207 -5.20 7.13 4.65
N GLN A 208 -6.21 7.94 4.93
CA GLN A 208 -6.86 8.85 3.97
C GLN A 208 -6.72 10.34 4.37
N ASN A 209 -5.60 10.71 4.98
CA ASN A 209 -5.38 12.03 5.54
C ASN A 209 -4.03 12.65 5.12
N PRO A 210 -3.89 13.07 3.86
CA PRO A 210 -2.60 13.43 3.30
C PRO A 210 -2.01 14.72 3.89
N ARG A 211 -2.82 15.52 4.62
CA ARG A 211 -2.40 16.82 5.16
C ARG A 211 -2.22 16.86 6.68
N TYR A 212 -2.86 15.97 7.44
CA TYR A 212 -2.97 16.13 8.89
C TYR A 212 -2.41 14.98 9.72
N PHE A 213 -1.94 13.89 9.10
CA PHE A 213 -1.26 12.83 9.86
C PHE A 213 0.23 13.14 10.06
N ASP A 214 0.55 13.67 11.24
CA ASP A 214 1.91 13.98 11.70
C ASP A 214 2.58 12.81 12.46
N GLY A 215 1.89 11.67 12.55
CA GLY A 215 2.31 10.49 13.28
C GLY A 215 1.50 10.27 14.55
N PHE A 216 1.86 9.22 15.28
CA PHE A 216 1.18 8.81 16.50
C PHE A 216 1.59 9.70 17.70
N LYS A 217 0.66 10.46 18.27
CA LYS A 217 0.95 11.39 19.37
C LYS A 217 1.11 10.65 20.70
N GLY A 218 2.20 10.96 21.40
CA GLY A 218 2.51 10.35 22.71
C GLY A 218 2.77 8.85 22.65
N PHE A 219 2.91 8.29 21.44
CA PHE A 219 3.20 6.88 21.22
C PHE A 219 4.68 6.70 20.96
N THR A 220 5.28 5.73 21.66
CA THR A 220 6.65 5.30 21.39
C THR A 220 6.57 3.83 20.99
N PRO A 221 6.77 3.50 19.71
CA PRO A 221 6.80 2.12 19.28
C PRO A 221 7.88 1.35 20.03
N ASP A 222 7.49 0.21 20.60
CA ASP A 222 8.40 -0.81 21.08
C ASP A 222 9.17 -1.40 19.88
N PRO A 223 10.51 -1.35 19.86
CA PRO A 223 11.34 -1.85 18.76
C PRO A 223 11.31 -3.37 18.61
N ASP A 224 10.89 -4.11 19.64
CA ASP A 224 10.81 -5.57 19.60
C ASP A 224 9.48 -6.07 19.04
N MET A 225 8.48 -5.20 18.94
CA MET A 225 7.14 -5.51 18.43
C MET A 225 7.03 -5.36 16.91
N VAL A 226 6.04 -6.05 16.35
CA VAL A 226 5.60 -5.95 14.95
C VAL A 226 4.22 -5.33 14.93
N TYR A 227 4.03 -4.33 14.07
CA TYR A 227 2.81 -3.54 13.97
C TYR A 227 2.01 -3.95 12.76
N VAL A 228 0.81 -4.49 12.99
CA VAL A 228 -0.10 -4.94 11.94
C VAL A 228 -1.22 -3.91 11.75
N PHE A 229 -1.32 -3.37 10.55
CA PHE A 229 -2.37 -2.47 10.11
C PHE A 229 -3.42 -3.32 9.37
N ASN A 230 -4.42 -3.79 10.11
CA ASN A 230 -5.50 -4.62 9.58
C ASN A 230 -6.59 -3.75 8.96
N MET A 231 -6.72 -3.81 7.64
CA MET A 231 -7.56 -2.91 6.85
C MET A 231 -8.63 -3.73 6.13
N PRO A 232 -9.80 -3.95 6.76
CA PRO A 232 -10.87 -4.66 6.09
C PRO A 232 -11.38 -3.81 4.92
N VAL A 233 -11.64 -4.45 3.77
CA VAL A 233 -12.16 -3.84 2.55
C VAL A 233 -13.38 -4.63 2.13
N ARG A 234 -14.50 -3.97 1.80
CA ARG A 234 -15.66 -4.72 1.31
C ARG A 234 -15.32 -5.40 -0.01
N ASP A 235 -15.82 -6.62 -0.19
CA ASP A 235 -15.63 -7.36 -1.44
C ASP A 235 -16.17 -6.57 -2.65
N GLY A 236 -15.30 -6.39 -3.65
CA GLY A 236 -15.53 -5.58 -4.85
C GLY A 236 -15.27 -4.09 -4.70
N ASP A 237 -15.04 -3.58 -3.48
CA ASP A 237 -14.73 -2.18 -3.22
C ASP A 237 -13.22 -1.90 -3.35
N PHE A 238 -12.82 -0.68 -2.99
CA PHE A 238 -11.45 -0.21 -3.02
C PHE A 238 -11.03 0.38 -1.66
N LEU A 239 -9.75 0.25 -1.34
CA LEU A 239 -9.09 0.92 -0.23
C LEU A 239 -8.14 1.96 -0.80
N VAL A 240 -8.34 3.23 -0.46
CA VAL A 240 -7.40 4.31 -0.76
C VAL A 240 -6.46 4.52 0.42
N VAL A 241 -5.16 4.58 0.13
CA VAL A 241 -4.13 5.08 1.06
C VAL A 241 -3.45 6.27 0.40
N ASP A 242 -3.75 7.48 0.87
CA ASP A 242 -3.20 8.73 0.34
C ASP A 242 -2.27 9.45 1.34
N THR A 243 -2.25 9.00 2.59
CA THR A 243 -1.32 9.52 3.60
C THR A 243 0.11 9.15 3.23
N SER A 244 0.99 10.14 3.10
CA SER A 244 2.38 9.96 2.67
C SER A 244 3.13 8.85 3.42
N ILE A 245 3.00 8.79 4.76
CA ILE A 245 3.66 7.77 5.60
C ILE A 245 2.68 7.31 6.69
N PRO A 246 1.83 6.30 6.43
CA PRO A 246 0.78 5.87 7.36
C PRO A 246 1.32 5.30 8.68
N ALA A 247 2.55 4.75 8.67
CA ALA A 247 3.23 4.21 9.85
C ALA A 247 4.32 5.14 10.40
N ARG A 248 4.19 6.46 10.21
CA ARG A 248 5.19 7.44 10.64
C ARG A 248 5.59 7.25 12.11
N GLY A 249 6.89 7.11 12.35
CA GLY A 249 7.49 6.90 13.68
C GLY A 249 7.70 5.43 14.05
N ILE A 250 7.15 4.48 13.27
CA ILE A 250 7.42 3.04 13.39
C ILE A 250 8.48 2.67 12.35
N ASP A 251 9.43 1.82 12.73
CA ASP A 251 10.43 1.26 11.81
C ASP A 251 9.72 0.44 10.70
N PRO A 252 9.88 0.78 9.41
CA PRO A 252 9.30 0.02 8.29
C PRO A 252 9.56 -1.49 8.35
N CYS A 253 10.70 -1.90 8.91
CA CYS A 253 11.06 -3.31 9.12
C CYS A 253 10.16 -4.07 10.10
N LYS A 254 9.27 -3.35 10.78
CA LYS A 254 8.32 -3.86 11.78
C LYS A 254 6.87 -3.59 11.41
N VAL A 255 6.58 -3.13 10.20
CA VAL A 255 5.21 -2.79 9.77
C VAL A 255 4.68 -3.84 8.81
N ILE A 256 3.46 -4.29 9.05
CA ILE A 256 2.66 -5.10 8.11
C ILE A 256 1.41 -4.30 7.75
N TYR A 257 1.20 -4.04 6.47
CA TYR A 257 -0.08 -3.57 5.94
C TYR A 257 -0.86 -4.76 5.44
N ASN A 258 -1.98 -5.08 6.12
CA ASN A 258 -2.78 -6.26 5.84
C ASN A 258 -4.19 -5.85 5.40
N PRO A 259 -4.38 -5.42 4.13
CA PRO A 259 -5.72 -5.25 3.59
C PRO A 259 -6.34 -6.61 3.26
N TYR A 260 -7.61 -6.81 3.61
CA TYR A 260 -8.30 -8.09 3.39
C TYR A 260 -9.78 -7.90 3.07
N PRO A 261 -10.38 -8.76 2.23
CA PRO A 261 -11.77 -8.63 1.84
C PRO A 261 -12.73 -9.11 2.94
N VAL A 262 -13.82 -8.39 3.13
CA VAL A 262 -14.93 -8.76 3.99
C VAL A 262 -16.28 -8.68 3.26
N ASP A 263 -17.27 -9.43 3.72
CA ASP A 263 -18.63 -9.37 3.20
C ASP A 263 -19.42 -8.15 3.72
N SER A 264 -20.71 -8.07 3.38
CA SER A 264 -21.60 -7.01 3.85
C SER A 264 -21.83 -6.99 5.37
N ASN A 265 -21.51 -8.08 6.07
CA ASN A 265 -21.60 -8.23 7.52
C ASN A 265 -20.25 -7.99 8.21
N ASN A 266 -19.23 -7.55 7.46
CA ASN A 266 -17.84 -7.42 7.88
C ASN A 266 -17.18 -8.76 8.30
N ALA A 267 -17.71 -9.90 7.86
CA ALA A 267 -17.05 -11.18 8.03
C ALA A 267 -15.96 -11.36 6.97
N LEU A 268 -14.81 -11.92 7.35
CA LEU A 268 -13.72 -12.23 6.44
C LEU A 268 -14.24 -13.09 5.26
N LYS A 269 -13.95 -12.65 4.03
CA LYS A 269 -14.34 -13.36 2.81
C LYS A 269 -13.11 -13.96 2.15
N SER A 270 -12.81 -15.23 2.43
CA SER A 270 -11.56 -15.89 2.00
C SER A 270 -11.29 -15.90 0.49
N ASP A 271 -12.34 -15.79 -0.33
CA ASP A 271 -12.30 -15.78 -1.80
C ASP A 271 -12.68 -14.41 -2.39
N GLY A 272 -12.77 -13.38 -1.56
CA GLY A 272 -13.10 -12.02 -1.98
C GLY A 272 -11.99 -11.36 -2.79
N SER A 273 -12.30 -10.20 -3.35
CA SER A 273 -11.37 -9.36 -4.09
C SER A 273 -11.63 -7.89 -3.81
N PHE A 274 -10.61 -7.06 -3.97
CA PHE A 274 -10.72 -5.61 -3.78
C PHE A 274 -9.64 -4.91 -4.60
N GLN A 275 -9.72 -3.58 -4.68
CA GLN A 275 -8.62 -2.76 -5.22
C GLN A 275 -7.88 -2.05 -4.08
N PHE A 276 -6.55 -2.07 -4.14
CA PHE A 276 -5.70 -1.32 -3.22
C PHE A 276 -5.06 -0.14 -3.98
N LEU A 277 -5.59 1.06 -3.75
CA LEU A 277 -5.18 2.29 -4.42
C LEU A 277 -4.17 3.01 -3.53
N ARG A 278 -2.87 2.94 -3.87
CA ARG A 278 -1.84 3.75 -3.19
C ARG A 278 -1.71 5.08 -3.92
N ASP A 279 -2.11 6.16 -3.25
CA ASP A 279 -2.01 7.54 -3.71
C ASP A 279 -1.14 8.41 -2.78
N THR A 280 0.02 7.86 -2.38
CA THR A 280 0.93 8.53 -1.45
C THR A 280 2.00 9.31 -2.23
N ASN A 281 2.33 10.52 -1.77
CA ASN A 281 3.43 11.31 -2.37
C ASN A 281 4.82 10.82 -1.96
N ASP A 282 4.89 9.91 -0.98
CA ASP A 282 6.13 9.42 -0.35
C ASP A 282 6.14 7.88 -0.34
N VAL A 283 7.23 7.29 0.11
CA VAL A 283 7.45 5.85 0.16
C VAL A 283 6.65 5.23 1.30
N MET A 284 5.73 4.32 0.95
CA MET A 284 5.00 3.49 1.91
C MET A 284 5.89 2.34 2.38
N GLY A 285 6.62 2.58 3.47
CA GLY A 285 7.54 1.62 4.08
C GLY A 285 6.84 0.52 4.87
N GLY A 286 7.12 -0.75 4.57
CA GLY A 286 6.57 -1.90 5.30
C GLY A 286 6.42 -3.17 4.45
N TYR A 287 5.87 -4.21 5.07
CA TYR A 287 5.43 -5.44 4.41
C TYR A 287 3.97 -5.29 3.97
N THR A 288 3.70 -5.05 2.68
CA THR A 288 2.34 -4.94 2.14
C THR A 288 1.81 -6.31 1.72
N LEU A 289 0.82 -6.84 2.43
CA LEU A 289 0.26 -8.18 2.21
C LEU A 289 -1.18 -8.09 1.68
N ALA A 290 -1.33 -7.95 0.35
CA ALA A 290 -2.61 -7.84 -0.35
C ALA A 290 -2.83 -8.96 -1.40
N PRO A 291 -2.71 -10.26 -1.05
CA PRO A 291 -2.73 -11.36 -2.02
C PRO A 291 -4.07 -11.51 -2.79
N LEU A 292 -5.15 -10.91 -2.27
CA LEU A 292 -6.48 -10.88 -2.88
C LEU A 292 -6.82 -9.52 -3.52
N GLY A 293 -5.94 -8.52 -3.37
CA GLY A 293 -6.13 -7.15 -3.82
C GLY A 293 -5.40 -6.84 -5.12
N ASP A 294 -6.10 -6.23 -6.07
CA ASP A 294 -5.49 -5.65 -7.27
C ASP A 294 -4.88 -4.30 -6.90
N ILE A 295 -3.55 -4.20 -6.91
CA ILE A 295 -2.82 -2.98 -6.52
C ILE A 295 -2.81 -2.00 -7.69
N VAL A 296 -3.31 -0.79 -7.45
CA VAL A 296 -3.22 0.33 -8.37
C VAL A 296 -2.36 1.40 -7.73
N ASP A 297 -1.26 1.70 -8.38
CA ASP A 297 -0.21 2.51 -7.82
C ASP A 297 -0.21 3.91 -8.45
N ALA A 298 -0.11 4.95 -7.64
CA ALA A 298 -0.04 6.32 -8.12
C ALA A 298 1.28 6.62 -8.82
N TYR A 299 1.32 7.79 -9.46
CA TYR A 299 2.42 8.25 -10.30
C TYR A 299 3.62 8.83 -9.54
N VAL A 300 3.53 8.91 -8.20
CA VAL A 300 4.58 9.41 -7.29
C VAL A 300 4.67 8.53 -6.06
N GLY A 301 5.80 8.61 -5.35
CA GLY A 301 6.10 7.78 -4.18
C GLY A 301 6.51 6.36 -4.57
N GLY A 302 6.13 5.40 -3.75
CA GLY A 302 6.39 3.98 -4.01
C GLY A 302 6.18 3.11 -2.78
N PHE A 303 6.60 1.86 -2.90
CA PHE A 303 6.68 0.93 -1.77
C PHE A 303 8.13 0.79 -1.33
N GLY A 304 8.37 0.76 -0.02
CA GLY A 304 9.70 0.50 0.55
C GLY A 304 9.70 -0.76 1.40
N GLY A 305 10.21 -1.86 0.84
CA GLY A 305 10.13 -3.20 1.43
C GLY A 305 9.37 -4.19 0.55
N ASP A 306 8.77 -5.22 1.15
CA ASP A 306 8.09 -6.25 0.38
C ASP A 306 6.63 -5.89 0.08
N VAL A 307 6.17 -6.30 -1.11
CA VAL A 307 4.81 -6.09 -1.60
C VAL A 307 4.29 -7.39 -2.20
N VAL A 308 3.14 -7.83 -1.71
CA VAL A 308 2.39 -8.97 -2.23
C VAL A 308 1.04 -8.48 -2.72
N GLY A 309 0.75 -8.71 -4.00
CA GLY A 309 -0.52 -8.32 -4.62
C GLY A 309 -1.16 -9.47 -5.40
N LYS A 310 -2.47 -9.37 -5.64
CA LYS A 310 -3.12 -10.20 -6.66
C LYS A 310 -2.65 -9.79 -8.05
N SER A 311 -2.59 -8.49 -8.33
CA SER A 311 -2.03 -7.91 -9.55
C SER A 311 -1.46 -6.54 -9.23
N TYR A 312 -0.70 -5.96 -10.17
CA TYR A 312 -0.15 -4.61 -10.03
C TYR A 312 -0.28 -3.82 -11.32
N ARG A 313 -0.72 -2.57 -11.20
CA ARG A 313 -0.66 -1.60 -12.28
C ARG A 313 -0.44 -0.18 -11.79
N TRP A 314 0.05 0.69 -12.65
CA TRP A 314 -0.03 2.13 -12.41
C TRP A 314 -1.42 2.67 -12.76
N ASP A 315 -1.85 3.71 -12.03
CA ASP A 315 -3.08 4.45 -12.36
C ASP A 315 -2.90 5.26 -13.66
N MET A 316 -1.68 5.77 -13.90
CA MET A 316 -1.29 6.44 -15.13
C MET A 316 -0.18 5.64 -15.82
N ASN A 317 -0.31 5.41 -17.13
CA ASN A 317 0.68 4.60 -17.85
C ASN A 317 2.01 5.36 -18.05
N ASP A 318 1.98 6.68 -18.23
CA ASP A 318 3.17 7.48 -18.55
C ASP A 318 3.98 7.93 -17.33
N GLN A 319 3.48 7.68 -16.12
CA GLN A 319 4.13 8.08 -14.87
C GLN A 319 3.89 7.02 -13.81
N GLY A 320 4.90 6.74 -13.02
CA GLY A 320 4.90 5.57 -12.17
C GLY A 320 5.60 5.76 -10.85
N ALA A 321 5.48 4.71 -10.04
CA ALA A 321 6.14 4.59 -8.76
C ALA A 321 7.22 3.51 -8.80
N GLU A 322 8.14 3.63 -7.85
CA GLU A 322 9.27 2.73 -7.69
C GLU A 322 8.99 1.71 -6.60
N PHE A 323 9.58 0.52 -6.74
CA PHE A 323 9.71 -0.41 -5.63
C PHE A 323 11.12 -0.24 -5.05
N LEU A 324 11.18 0.13 -3.79
CA LEU A 324 12.39 0.49 -3.08
C LEU A 324 12.66 -0.50 -1.95
N ASP A 325 13.86 -0.46 -1.40
CA ASP A 325 14.21 -1.30 -0.25
C ASP A 325 13.67 -0.68 1.05
N TYR A 326 13.66 -1.46 2.14
CA TYR A 326 13.28 -0.96 3.46
C TYR A 326 14.07 0.28 3.89
N SER A 327 15.35 0.36 3.53
CA SER A 327 16.22 1.50 3.88
C SER A 327 15.82 2.81 3.23
N ASP A 328 15.23 2.78 2.03
CA ASP A 328 14.71 3.97 1.36
C ASP A 328 13.48 4.55 2.06
N ALA A 329 12.75 3.72 2.81
CA ALA A 329 11.67 4.15 3.69
C ALA A 329 12.14 4.48 5.12
N GLY A 330 13.45 4.45 5.39
CA GLY A 330 14.04 4.71 6.71
C GLY A 330 14.15 3.48 7.62
N GLY A 331 13.95 2.27 7.09
CA GLY A 331 14.17 1.01 7.81
C GLY A 331 15.65 0.64 7.95
N ASN A 332 15.95 -0.25 8.90
CA ASN A 332 17.31 -0.71 9.22
C ASN A 332 17.57 -2.19 8.85
N CYS A 333 16.72 -2.78 8.02
CA CYS A 333 16.77 -4.17 7.61
C CYS A 333 16.85 -4.28 6.09
N ASP A 334 17.42 -5.39 5.62
CA ASP A 334 17.41 -5.74 4.20
C ASP A 334 16.20 -6.60 3.82
N VAL A 335 15.64 -7.31 4.81
CA VAL A 335 14.56 -8.29 4.62
C VAL A 335 13.61 -8.26 5.81
N PHE A 336 12.32 -8.45 5.54
CA PHE A 336 11.32 -8.63 6.57
C PHE A 336 11.51 -9.96 7.33
N LYS A 337 11.56 -9.92 8.66
CA LYS A 337 11.82 -11.12 9.51
C LYS A 337 10.67 -11.51 10.43
N ALA A 338 9.57 -10.76 10.46
CA ALA A 338 8.48 -11.00 11.41
C ALA A 338 7.65 -12.27 11.12
N CYS A 339 7.82 -12.85 9.93
CA CYS A 339 7.05 -14.00 9.46
C CYS A 339 7.58 -15.37 9.93
N ASN A 340 8.74 -15.42 10.60
CA ASN A 340 9.43 -16.68 10.92
C ASN A 340 8.91 -17.39 12.17
N LYS A 341 7.77 -16.97 12.72
CA LYS A 341 7.23 -17.50 13.98
C LYS A 341 5.81 -18.00 13.79
N ASP A 342 5.52 -19.17 14.36
CA ASP A 342 4.20 -19.78 14.34
C ASP A 342 3.24 -18.94 15.18
N ILE A 343 2.34 -18.17 14.55
CA ILE A 343 1.21 -17.54 15.24
C ILE A 343 0.23 -18.65 15.59
N THR A 344 0.26 -19.08 16.85
CA THR A 344 -0.84 -19.85 17.40
C THR A 344 -1.87 -18.85 17.90
N ILE A 345 -3.00 -18.68 17.20
CA ILE A 345 -4.12 -17.88 17.71
C ILE A 345 -4.79 -18.68 18.84
N SER A 346 -4.19 -18.65 20.02
CA SER A 346 -4.72 -19.31 21.21
C SER A 346 -5.83 -18.44 21.80
N GLY A 347 -7.03 -18.59 21.27
CA GLY A 347 -8.24 -18.01 21.85
C GLY A 347 -9.09 -17.30 20.83
N SER A 348 -10.13 -17.99 20.35
CA SER A 348 -11.38 -17.29 20.06
C SER A 348 -11.81 -16.65 21.38
N ALA A 349 -11.55 -15.35 21.53
CA ALA A 349 -11.99 -14.61 22.69
C ALA A 349 -13.53 -14.55 22.61
N THR A 350 -14.20 -15.56 23.17
CA THR A 350 -15.56 -15.36 23.68
C THR A 350 -15.47 -14.15 24.59
N GLN A 351 -16.13 -13.08 24.17
CA GLN A 351 -16.21 -11.80 24.86
C GLN A 351 -16.83 -12.06 26.23
N ASP A 352 -16.01 -12.37 27.22
CA ASP A 352 -16.47 -12.53 28.60
C ASP A 352 -16.75 -11.10 29.10
N SER A 353 -18.01 -10.71 29.00
CA SER A 353 -18.54 -9.47 29.56
C SER A 353 -18.52 -9.60 31.09
N THR A 354 -17.33 -9.57 31.68
CA THR A 354 -17.19 -9.30 33.10
C THR A 354 -17.23 -7.80 33.27
N ASP A 355 -18.40 -7.33 33.68
CA ASP A 355 -18.66 -6.00 34.22
C ASP A 355 -17.76 -5.78 35.44
N SER A 356 -16.53 -5.32 35.19
CA SER A 356 -15.53 -5.05 36.24
C SER A 356 -15.81 -3.66 36.81
N THR A 357 -16.67 -3.62 37.82
CA THR A 357 -16.80 -2.45 38.72
C THR A 357 -15.52 -2.29 39.53
N LEU A 358 -14.52 -1.61 38.98
CA LEU A 358 -13.44 -1.01 39.75
C LEU A 358 -13.94 0.31 40.38
N PRO A 359 -13.65 0.58 41.67
CA PRO A 359 -13.98 1.85 42.29
C PRO A 359 -13.01 2.93 41.79
N GLY A 360 -13.29 3.49 40.62
CA GLY A 360 -12.66 4.70 40.12
C GLY A 360 -13.39 5.92 40.67
N THR A 361 -12.72 6.73 41.49
CA THR A 361 -13.16 8.08 41.83
C THR A 361 -13.15 8.95 40.58
N PHE A 362 -14.28 9.05 39.89
CA PHE A 362 -14.51 10.05 38.86
C PHE A 362 -14.67 11.41 39.52
N THR A 363 -13.76 12.34 39.22
CA THR A 363 -13.98 13.75 39.50
C THR A 363 -14.74 14.32 38.31
N ASP A 364 -16.07 14.31 38.41
CA ASP A 364 -16.95 14.95 37.44
C ASP A 364 -16.73 16.46 37.50
N ARG A 365 -16.04 17.00 36.50
CA ARG A 365 -15.89 18.45 36.32
C ARG A 365 -16.88 18.88 35.24
N SER A 366 -18.12 19.10 35.64
CA SER A 366 -19.13 19.71 34.78
C SER A 366 -18.69 21.13 34.39
N TYR A 367 -18.26 21.34 33.15
CA TYR A 367 -18.09 22.68 32.61
C TYR A 367 -19.47 23.20 32.19
N ARG A 368 -20.02 24.09 33.03
CA ARG A 368 -21.19 24.90 32.69
C ARG A 368 -20.70 26.04 31.80
N ALA A 369 -21.01 25.99 30.51
CA ALA A 369 -20.80 27.11 29.61
C ALA A 369 -21.69 28.28 30.09
N VAL A 370 -21.06 29.31 30.66
CA VAL A 370 -21.72 30.58 30.98
C VAL A 370 -21.47 31.50 29.80
N ASN A 371 -22.53 31.76 29.04
CA ASN A 371 -22.56 32.87 28.10
C ASN A 371 -22.58 34.18 28.88
N THR A 372 -21.49 34.95 28.79
CA THR A 372 -21.49 36.39 29.11
C THR A 372 -20.93 37.13 27.92
N GLY A 373 -21.83 37.65 27.09
CA GLY A 373 -21.52 38.81 26.26
C GLY A 373 -21.48 40.05 27.15
N THR A 374 -20.43 40.85 27.00
CA THR A 374 -20.45 42.31 27.20
C THR A 374 -19.15 42.90 26.65
N ASP A 375 -19.30 43.92 25.81
CA ASP A 375 -18.27 44.86 25.39
C ASP A 375 -17.54 45.48 26.58
N SER A 376 -16.22 45.67 26.45
CA SER A 376 -15.47 46.74 27.14
C SER A 376 -14.11 46.97 26.47
N THR A 377 -13.96 48.12 25.83
CA THR A 377 -12.68 48.80 25.57
C THR A 377 -11.99 49.21 26.88
N LEU A 378 -10.67 49.05 27.01
CA LEU A 378 -9.80 50.08 27.60
C LEU A 378 -8.29 49.84 27.43
N SER A 379 -7.59 50.97 27.27
CA SER A 379 -6.17 51.20 27.00
C SER A 379 -5.18 50.71 28.08
N GLY A 380 -3.93 50.45 27.66
CA GLY A 380 -2.79 50.23 28.55
C GLY A 380 -1.47 50.71 27.94
N THR A 381 -0.75 51.52 28.71
CA THR A 381 0.30 52.48 28.36
C THR A 381 1.70 51.87 28.14
N LEU A 382 2.48 52.42 27.20
CA LEU A 382 3.92 52.17 27.03
C LEU A 382 4.74 52.67 28.21
N THR A 383 5.81 51.96 28.56
CA THR A 383 6.94 52.56 29.28
C THR A 383 8.27 52.06 28.71
N ASN A 384 9.06 53.00 28.19
CA ASN A 384 10.42 52.83 27.71
C ASN A 384 11.39 52.56 28.87
N GLN A 385 12.30 51.59 28.72
CA GLN A 385 13.66 51.67 29.25
C GLN A 385 14.65 50.93 28.34
N THR A 386 15.67 51.67 27.88
CA THR A 386 16.98 51.27 27.32
C THR A 386 18.03 52.02 28.18
N PRO A 387 19.37 51.85 28.09
CA PRO A 387 20.20 50.92 27.29
C PRO A 387 21.46 50.35 28.00
N SER A 388 22.18 49.40 27.36
CA SER A 388 23.67 49.23 27.37
C SER A 388 24.04 47.91 26.66
N LYS A 389 24.57 47.90 25.42
CA LYS A 389 25.96 48.09 24.92
C LYS A 389 26.82 46.81 24.78
N ASN A 390 27.23 46.57 23.52
CA ASN A 390 28.47 45.98 22.96
C ASN A 390 28.15 44.83 21.97
N SER A 391 28.13 45.09 20.67
CA SER A 391 29.24 45.21 19.71
C SER A 391 29.84 43.87 19.31
N GLU A 392 29.55 43.43 18.09
CA GLU A 392 30.60 43.13 17.11
C GLU A 392 30.03 43.21 15.69
N PHE A 393 30.87 43.74 14.81
CA PHE A 393 30.59 44.23 13.47
C PHE A 393 31.21 43.23 12.50
N SER A 394 30.55 42.96 11.37
CA SER A 394 31.27 42.55 10.16
C SER A 394 30.51 43.06 8.95
N THR A 395 31.20 43.93 8.22
CA THR A 395 30.83 44.63 6.99
C THR A 395 30.82 43.70 5.80
N VAL A 396 29.78 43.76 4.95
CA VAL A 396 29.91 43.49 3.51
C VAL A 396 29.16 44.58 2.75
N THR A 397 29.86 45.04 1.72
CA THR A 397 29.67 46.21 0.86
C THR A 397 28.45 46.08 -0.07
N ASP A 398 27.63 47.13 -0.12
CA ASP A 398 26.68 47.37 -1.21
C ASP A 398 27.40 48.10 -2.36
N ASP A 399 27.05 47.75 -3.60
CA ASP A 399 27.02 48.71 -4.72
C ASP A 399 25.87 48.34 -5.69
N PRO A 400 25.16 49.31 -6.29
CA PRO A 400 23.81 49.15 -6.80
C PRO A 400 23.78 48.98 -8.33
N SER A 401 22.77 48.28 -8.84
CA SER A 401 22.06 48.71 -10.06
C SER A 401 20.92 47.77 -10.45
N SER A 402 19.94 48.39 -11.10
CA SER A 402 18.88 47.82 -11.95
C SER A 402 17.55 47.43 -11.30
N SER A 403 16.65 48.41 -11.40
CA SER A 403 15.21 48.32 -11.70
C SER A 403 14.66 46.98 -12.23
N SER A 404 13.61 46.45 -11.59
CA SER A 404 12.27 46.18 -12.19
C SER A 404 11.35 45.47 -11.17
N PRO A 405 10.10 45.92 -10.92
CA PRO A 405 9.11 45.10 -10.23
C PRO A 405 8.20 44.42 -11.25
N GLY A 406 8.43 43.13 -11.50
CA GLY A 406 7.46 42.25 -12.16
C GLY A 406 6.72 41.44 -11.11
N SER A 407 5.44 41.75 -10.88
CA SER A 407 4.53 40.97 -10.05
C SER A 407 4.20 39.64 -10.75
N GLY A 408 4.76 38.54 -10.26
CA GLY A 408 4.30 37.20 -10.61
C GLY A 408 3.17 36.79 -9.69
N GLU A 409 1.92 36.91 -10.15
CA GLU A 409 0.79 36.19 -9.54
C GLU A 409 0.99 34.69 -9.80
N ALA A 410 1.06 33.90 -8.74
CA ALA A 410 1.08 32.45 -8.84
C ALA A 410 -0.30 31.96 -9.31
N GLN A 411 -0.41 31.54 -10.57
CA GLN A 411 -1.58 30.82 -11.07
C GLN A 411 -1.58 29.41 -10.48
N SER A 412 -2.47 29.18 -9.53
CA SER A 412 -2.82 27.82 -9.10
C SER A 412 -3.93 27.29 -10.00
N SER A 413 -3.65 26.22 -10.73
CA SER A 413 -4.66 25.49 -11.50
C SER A 413 -5.14 24.28 -10.70
N CYS A 414 -6.45 24.17 -10.47
CA CYS A 414 -7.06 23.04 -9.80
C CYS A 414 -8.01 22.35 -10.81
N SER A 415 -7.80 21.06 -11.05
CA SER A 415 -8.69 20.23 -11.87
C SER A 415 -9.56 19.38 -10.95
N ILE A 416 -10.87 19.45 -11.14
CA ILE A 416 -11.84 18.55 -10.47
C ILE A 416 -12.43 17.67 -11.56
N THR A 417 -12.22 16.35 -11.45
CA THR A 417 -12.81 15.36 -12.35
C THR A 417 -13.91 14.63 -11.61
N GLU A 418 -15.17 14.86 -11.98
CA GLU A 418 -16.31 14.15 -11.41
C GLU A 418 -16.80 13.09 -12.41
N THR A 419 -16.75 11.81 -12.02
CA THR A 419 -17.22 10.69 -12.86
C THR A 419 -18.60 10.27 -12.37
N ILE A 420 -19.63 10.53 -13.17
CA ILE A 420 -21.01 10.11 -12.86
C ILE A 420 -21.31 8.81 -13.62
N ILE A 421 -21.55 7.72 -12.89
CA ILE A 421 -21.97 6.43 -13.46
C ILE A 421 -23.47 6.27 -13.21
N GLY A 422 -24.27 6.44 -14.27
CA GLY A 422 -25.71 6.22 -14.24
C GLY A 422 -26.08 4.82 -14.75
N SER A 423 -26.75 4.02 -13.90
CA SER A 423 -27.31 2.72 -14.29
C SER A 423 -28.72 2.89 -14.85
N ALA A 424 -28.88 2.88 -16.17
CA ALA A 424 -30.21 3.01 -16.78
C ALA A 424 -30.96 1.65 -16.79
N LYS A 425 -32.06 1.56 -16.01
CA LYS A 425 -33.21 0.68 -16.34
C LYS A 425 -34.24 1.55 -17.04
N ALA A 426 -34.74 1.09 -18.19
CA ALA A 426 -35.72 1.81 -19.00
C ALA A 426 -36.94 2.24 -18.16
N LYS A 427 -37.03 3.53 -17.87
CA LYS A 427 -38.21 4.20 -17.33
C LYS A 427 -38.16 5.65 -17.82
N THR A 428 -39.30 6.15 -18.32
CA THR A 428 -39.46 7.51 -18.82
C THR A 428 -39.01 8.51 -17.76
N VAL A 429 -37.88 9.20 -17.99
CA VAL A 429 -37.35 10.24 -17.09
C VAL A 429 -37.95 11.58 -17.52
N THR A 430 -38.72 12.18 -16.63
CA THR A 430 -38.98 13.62 -16.66
C THR A 430 -37.76 14.29 -16.05
N GLY A 431 -36.98 15.00 -16.88
CA GLY A 431 -35.67 15.55 -16.51
C GLY A 431 -35.71 16.40 -15.24
N HIS A 432 -34.79 16.14 -14.33
CA HIS A 432 -34.52 17.00 -13.18
C HIS A 432 -33.20 17.73 -13.48
N ALA A 433 -33.27 19.07 -13.62
CA ALA A 433 -32.08 19.90 -13.69
C ALA A 433 -31.35 19.83 -12.33
N LYS A 434 -30.05 19.50 -12.35
CA LYS A 434 -29.21 19.52 -11.14
C LYS A 434 -28.30 20.73 -11.20
N THR A 435 -28.53 21.69 -10.32
CA THR A 435 -27.70 22.90 -10.21
C THR A 435 -26.46 22.59 -9.37
N VAL A 436 -25.28 22.78 -9.94
CA VAL A 436 -24.02 22.78 -9.17
C VAL A 436 -23.62 24.23 -8.95
N THR A 437 -23.56 24.65 -7.69
CA THR A 437 -23.11 26.00 -7.30
C THR A 437 -21.69 25.90 -6.76
N VAL A 438 -20.73 26.49 -7.47
CA VAL A 438 -19.37 26.67 -6.98
C VAL A 438 -19.23 28.12 -6.53
N VAL A 439 -18.97 28.33 -5.25
CA VAL A 439 -18.71 29.66 -4.68
C VAL A 439 -17.19 29.82 -4.56
N LEU A 440 -16.64 30.83 -5.22
CA LEU A 440 -15.23 31.18 -5.14
C LEU A 440 -15.05 32.31 -4.15
N THR A 441 -14.16 32.14 -3.18
CA THR A 441 -13.96 33.14 -2.13
C THR A 441 -12.77 34.08 -2.35
N ASP A 442 -11.84 33.82 -3.29
CA ASP A 442 -10.74 34.78 -3.56
C ASP A 442 -10.08 34.60 -4.95
N GLY A 443 -9.96 35.70 -5.70
CA GLY A 443 -9.06 35.89 -6.85
C GLY A 443 -9.52 35.36 -8.24
N PRO A 444 -9.03 35.96 -9.35
CA PRO A 444 -9.31 35.46 -10.70
C PRO A 444 -8.58 34.13 -10.91
N SER A 445 -9.34 33.04 -11.07
CA SER A 445 -8.79 31.71 -11.32
C SER A 445 -9.39 31.13 -12.60
N THR A 446 -8.57 30.44 -13.38
CA THR A 446 -9.00 29.72 -14.58
C THR A 446 -9.35 28.30 -14.18
N PHE A 447 -10.60 27.91 -14.40
CA PHE A 447 -11.07 26.56 -14.11
C PHE A 447 -11.37 25.84 -15.43
N THR A 448 -10.91 24.60 -15.52
CA THR A 448 -11.30 23.70 -16.61
C THR A 448 -12.22 22.65 -16.01
N VAL A 449 -13.50 22.67 -16.37
CA VAL A 449 -14.44 21.63 -15.99
C VAL A 449 -14.51 20.62 -17.15
N SER A 450 -14.04 19.41 -16.91
CA SER A 450 -14.06 18.33 -17.91
C SER A 450 -15.23 17.41 -17.59
N HIS A 451 -16.23 17.36 -18.47
CA HIS A 451 -17.39 16.47 -18.33
C HIS A 451 -17.17 15.23 -19.19
N LYS A 452 -17.20 14.05 -18.57
CA LYS A 452 -17.18 12.76 -19.28
C LYS A 452 -18.61 12.21 -19.35
N VAL A 453 -19.28 12.40 -20.48
CA VAL A 453 -20.60 11.81 -20.74
C VAL A 453 -20.41 10.46 -21.42
N VAL A 454 -20.85 9.39 -20.76
CA VAL A 454 -20.85 8.03 -21.32
C VAL A 454 -22.26 7.69 -21.78
N THR A 455 -22.53 7.85 -23.08
CA THR A 455 -23.82 7.43 -23.65
C THR A 455 -23.80 5.93 -23.93
N VAL A 456 -24.51 5.15 -23.12
CA VAL A 456 -24.72 3.72 -23.38
C VAL A 456 -25.91 3.57 -24.32
N VAL A 457 -25.65 3.29 -25.59
CA VAL A 457 -26.72 2.97 -26.55
C VAL A 457 -27.10 1.50 -26.37
N PRO A 458 -28.36 1.16 -26.05
CA PRO A 458 -28.80 -0.22 -26.03
C PRO A 458 -28.89 -0.73 -27.47
N SER A 459 -27.82 -1.39 -27.94
CA SER A 459 -27.83 -2.13 -29.19
C SER A 459 -28.32 -3.55 -28.94
N THR A 460 -29.46 -3.89 -29.52
CA THR A 460 -29.77 -5.28 -29.85
C THR A 460 -29.14 -5.55 -31.22
N ALA A 461 -28.06 -6.33 -31.19
CA ALA A 461 -27.27 -6.87 -32.32
C ALA A 461 -26.03 -6.07 -32.79
N THR A 462 -24.90 -6.77 -32.64
CA THR A 462 -23.65 -6.76 -33.43
C THR A 462 -22.86 -5.44 -33.56
N ILE A 463 -21.72 -5.42 -32.86
CA ILE A 463 -20.51 -4.57 -32.96
C ILE A 463 -20.74 -3.13 -33.47
N SER A 464 -20.59 -2.16 -32.57
CA SER A 464 -20.22 -0.79 -32.94
C SER A 464 -19.43 -0.12 -31.81
N SER A 465 -18.41 0.62 -32.23
CA SER A 465 -17.47 1.34 -31.38
C SER A 465 -18.16 2.41 -30.54
N THR A 466 -17.76 2.51 -29.28
CA THR A 466 -18.13 3.61 -28.39
C THR A 466 -17.46 4.89 -28.90
N LYS A 467 -18.24 5.82 -29.46
CA LYS A 467 -17.72 7.12 -29.84
C LYS A 467 -17.69 8.02 -28.60
N LEU A 468 -16.50 8.26 -28.06
CA LEU A 468 -16.32 9.27 -27.01
C LEU A 468 -16.37 10.66 -27.63
N SER A 469 -17.17 11.54 -27.03
CA SER A 469 -17.11 12.98 -27.28
C SER A 469 -16.79 13.68 -25.96
N THR A 470 -15.61 14.27 -25.87
CA THR A 470 -15.25 15.18 -24.77
C THR A 470 -15.65 16.58 -25.17
N ILE A 471 -16.56 17.21 -24.43
CA ILE A 471 -16.88 18.62 -24.60
C ILE A 471 -16.08 19.39 -23.56
N ILE A 472 -15.06 20.13 -24.00
CA ILE A 472 -14.28 21.01 -23.15
C ILE A 472 -14.86 22.40 -23.28
N THR A 473 -15.47 22.91 -22.20
CA THR A 473 -15.94 24.30 -22.15
C THR A 473 -14.99 25.10 -21.27
N THR A 474 -14.12 25.89 -21.89
CA THR A 474 -13.24 26.82 -21.17
C THR A 474 -13.91 28.18 -21.09
N ARG A 475 -14.12 28.70 -19.88
CA ARG A 475 -14.54 30.10 -19.66
C ARG A 475 -13.62 30.76 -18.64
N ILE A 476 -13.25 32.00 -18.94
CA ILE A 476 -12.55 32.88 -18.00
C ILE A 476 -13.64 33.62 -17.22
N ILE A 477 -13.61 33.51 -15.90
CA ILE A 477 -14.62 34.11 -15.03
C ILE A 477 -13.92 35.10 -14.10
N SER A 478 -14.44 36.33 -14.05
CA SER A 478 -14.01 37.36 -13.09
C SER A 478 -14.53 37.02 -11.69
N SER A 479 -13.75 37.35 -10.66
CA SER A 479 -14.27 37.39 -9.28
C SER A 479 -15.57 38.19 -9.27
N ASP A 480 -16.60 37.65 -8.62
CA ASP A 480 -17.98 38.14 -8.50
C ASP A 480 -19.03 37.65 -9.53
N SER A 481 -18.72 36.63 -10.33
CA SER A 481 -19.70 36.08 -11.29
C SER A 481 -20.28 34.73 -10.83
N THR A 482 -21.61 34.58 -10.82
CA THR A 482 -22.27 33.26 -10.71
C THR A 482 -22.44 32.67 -12.10
N VAL A 483 -21.86 31.50 -12.38
CA VAL A 483 -22.06 30.79 -13.65
C VAL A 483 -23.06 29.66 -13.45
N THR A 484 -24.17 29.72 -14.19
CA THR A 484 -25.13 28.63 -14.29
C THR A 484 -24.86 27.88 -15.60
N ILE A 485 -24.61 26.58 -15.51
CA ILE A 485 -24.43 25.71 -16.68
C ILE A 485 -25.67 24.82 -16.76
N ASP A 486 -26.55 25.12 -17.72
CA ASP A 486 -27.71 24.27 -18.01
C ASP A 486 -27.25 23.11 -18.89
N VAL A 487 -27.13 21.93 -18.30
CA VAL A 487 -26.88 20.69 -19.05
C VAL A 487 -28.23 20.15 -19.50
N THR A 488 -28.51 20.24 -20.80
CA THR A 488 -29.69 19.60 -21.39
C THR A 488 -29.27 18.20 -21.84
N GLU A 489 -29.78 17.16 -21.16
CA GLU A 489 -29.68 15.79 -21.70
C GLU A 489 -30.53 15.72 -22.98
N THR A 490 -29.93 15.28 -24.08
CA THR A 490 -30.63 15.00 -25.35
C THR A 490 -30.65 13.50 -25.64
#